data_AF-A0A4U0W4J5-F1
#
_entry.id   AF-A0A4U0W4J5-F1
#
_cell.length_a   1.000
_cell.length_b   1.000
_cell.length_c   1.000
_cell.angle_alpha   90.00
_cell.angle_beta   90.00
_cell.angle_gamma   90.00
#
_symmetry.space_group_name_H-M   'P 1'
#
loop_
_entity.id
_entity.type
_entity.pdbx_description
1 polymer ?
#
loop_
_entity_poly.entity_id
_entity_poly.type
_entity_poly.pdbx_seq_one_letter_code
_entity_poly.pdbx_strand_id
1 'polypeptide(L)'
;MPPTHVWRTLLAQDVAKDRLLEAQRMALTFATGIQDAATFTTYHVFPTKQTGNTFFLALYAFNPGLLGPRAAQNILVSIVSFFLGGAFHSHFAQRRGQRCRGWLLATNLFQTLLVLGAAVFCYRSVPETYGGGSAALGTIALLSFASSGQIAMSTGVGLPELNTTMITGALVQLSNDPRLFRFHNPARTRRLLLYLSFFTG
;
A
#
# COMPACT_ATOMS: atom_id res chain seq x y z
N MET A 1 3.61 -16.35 31.77
CA MET A 1 3.95 -16.11 30.34
C MET A 1 3.96 -17.45 29.62
N PRO A 2 3.46 -17.56 28.37
CA PRO A 2 3.48 -18.83 27.64
C PRO A 2 4.92 -19.30 27.40
N PRO A 3 5.20 -20.61 27.41
CA PRO A 3 6.54 -21.14 27.16
C PRO A 3 7.01 -20.86 25.73
N THR A 4 8.32 -20.73 25.53
CA THR A 4 8.95 -20.28 24.26
C THR A 4 8.60 -21.14 23.04
N HIS A 5 8.33 -22.42 23.23
CA HIS A 5 7.88 -23.31 22.14
C HIS A 5 6.48 -22.92 21.62
N VAL A 6 5.57 -22.48 22.49
CA VAL A 6 4.21 -22.05 22.10
C VAL A 6 4.26 -20.85 21.19
N TRP A 7 5.15 -19.88 21.48
CA TRP A 7 5.37 -18.72 20.62
C TRP A 7 5.92 -19.10 19.24
N ARG A 8 6.86 -20.04 19.17
CA ARG A 8 7.38 -20.53 17.89
C ARG A 8 6.29 -21.19 17.06
N THR A 9 5.44 -22.02 17.68
CA THR A 9 4.33 -22.67 16.99
C THR A 9 3.29 -21.66 16.52
N LEU A 10 2.91 -20.70 17.38
CA LEU A 10 1.96 -19.64 17.03
C LEU A 10 2.44 -18.74 15.89
N LEU A 11 3.73 -18.38 15.89
CA LEU A 11 4.31 -17.53 14.85
C LEU A 11 4.50 -18.28 13.53
N ALA A 12 4.68 -19.60 13.56
CA ALA A 12 4.78 -20.44 12.36
C ALA A 12 3.43 -20.79 11.73
N GLN A 13 2.32 -20.58 12.43
CA GLN A 13 0.98 -20.85 11.92
C GLN A 13 0.55 -19.87 10.84
N ASP A 14 -0.21 -20.36 9.86
CA ASP A 14 -0.85 -19.53 8.86
C ASP A 14 -2.01 -18.72 9.45
N VAL A 15 -2.15 -17.48 9.01
CA VAL A 15 -3.28 -16.62 9.37
C VAL A 15 -4.56 -17.14 8.72
N ALA A 16 -5.57 -17.42 9.55
CA ALA A 16 -6.91 -17.77 9.09
C ALA A 16 -7.61 -16.56 8.46
N LYS A 17 -8.52 -16.81 7.50
CA LYS A 17 -9.37 -15.78 6.92
C LYS A 17 -10.53 -15.49 7.87
N ASP A 18 -10.37 -14.51 8.74
CA ASP A 18 -11.37 -14.09 9.72
C ASP A 18 -11.83 -12.63 9.51
N ARG A 19 -12.86 -12.23 10.24
CA ARG A 19 -13.40 -10.86 10.17
C ARG A 19 -12.41 -9.80 10.66
N LEU A 20 -11.48 -10.17 11.53
CA LEU A 20 -10.46 -9.25 12.04
C LEU A 20 -9.46 -8.89 10.94
N LEU A 21 -9.01 -9.87 10.16
CA LEU A 21 -8.16 -9.66 8.99
C LEU A 21 -8.86 -8.80 7.93
N GLU A 22 -10.16 -9.02 7.70
CA GLU A 22 -10.96 -8.17 6.82
C GLU A 22 -11.01 -6.72 7.34
N ALA A 23 -11.31 -6.51 8.62
CA ALA A 23 -11.34 -5.17 9.23
C ALA A 23 -9.97 -4.48 9.17
N GLN A 24 -8.89 -5.20 9.46
CA GLN A 24 -7.52 -4.69 9.33
C GLN A 24 -7.24 -4.20 7.90
N ARG A 25 -7.65 -4.96 6.88
CA ARG A 25 -7.47 -4.57 5.48
C ARG A 25 -8.27 -3.33 5.12
N MET A 26 -9.48 -3.17 5.65
CA MET A 26 -10.27 -1.95 5.45
C MET A 26 -9.60 -0.74 6.07
N ALA A 27 -9.10 -0.86 7.31
CA ALA A 27 -8.35 0.21 7.98
C ALA A 27 -7.08 0.58 7.21
N LEU A 28 -6.35 -0.41 6.71
CA LEU A 28 -5.18 -0.20 5.86
C LEU A 28 -5.54 0.48 4.54
N THR A 29 -6.69 0.15 3.94
CA THR A 29 -7.18 0.78 2.70
C THR A 29 -7.56 2.25 2.92
N PHE A 30 -8.19 2.56 4.05
CA PHE A 30 -8.45 3.93 4.48
C PHE A 30 -7.15 4.73 4.66
N ALA A 31 -6.16 4.15 5.36
CA ALA A 31 -4.85 4.77 5.51
C ALA A 31 -4.13 4.98 4.15
N THR A 32 -4.29 4.05 3.21
CA THR A 32 -3.79 4.20 1.83
C THR A 32 -4.41 5.41 1.12
N GLY A 33 -5.72 5.66 1.29
CA GLY A 33 -6.41 6.84 0.76
C GLY A 33 -5.77 8.15 1.26
N ILE A 34 -5.67 8.29 2.59
CA ILE A 34 -5.03 9.44 3.24
C ILE A 34 -3.60 9.65 2.74
N GLN A 35 -2.81 8.56 2.72
CA GLN A 35 -1.40 8.62 2.33
C GLN A 35 -1.25 9.10 0.88
N ASP A 36 -2.01 8.52 -0.05
CA ASP A 36 -1.94 8.89 -1.46
C ASP A 36 -2.45 10.33 -1.69
N ALA A 37 -3.48 10.76 -0.97
CA ALA A 37 -3.96 12.14 -1.04
C ALA A 37 -2.88 13.12 -0.55
N ALA A 38 -2.31 12.89 0.63
CA ALA A 38 -1.29 13.76 1.22
C ALA A 38 0.01 13.81 0.40
N THR A 39 0.43 12.68 -0.16
CA THR A 39 1.63 12.61 -0.99
C THR A 39 1.41 13.20 -2.36
N PHE A 40 0.22 13.08 -2.93
CA PHE A 40 -0.08 13.69 -4.22
C PHE A 40 -0.15 15.22 -4.13
N THR A 41 -0.79 15.77 -3.10
CA THR A 41 -0.86 17.23 -2.91
C THR A 41 0.52 17.87 -2.70
N THR A 42 1.44 17.14 -2.07
CA THR A 42 2.77 17.67 -1.73
C THR A 42 3.82 17.37 -2.79
N TYR A 43 3.81 16.16 -3.35
CA TYR A 43 4.88 15.63 -4.20
C TYR A 43 4.45 15.27 -5.63
N HIS A 44 3.16 15.36 -5.95
CA HIS A 44 2.56 14.90 -7.22
C HIS A 44 2.82 13.42 -7.53
N VAL A 45 2.82 12.58 -6.49
CA VAL A 45 3.11 11.15 -6.59
C VAL A 45 2.10 10.36 -5.77
N PHE A 46 1.74 9.17 -6.27
CA PHE A 46 0.99 8.17 -5.54
C PHE A 46 1.90 6.99 -5.15
N PRO A 47 2.36 6.87 -3.89
CA PRO A 47 3.20 5.75 -3.46
C PRO A 47 2.60 4.39 -3.76
N THR A 48 1.27 4.28 -3.77
CA THR A 48 0.57 3.00 -3.95
C THR A 48 0.12 2.75 -5.39
N LYS A 49 0.05 3.77 -6.25
CA LYS A 49 -0.53 3.69 -7.62
C LYS A 49 0.52 3.91 -8.70
N GLN A 50 1.34 2.88 -8.93
CA GLN A 50 2.40 2.96 -9.93
C GLN A 50 1.87 3.13 -11.37
N THR A 51 0.66 2.65 -11.69
CA THR A 51 0.01 2.97 -12.97
C THR A 51 -0.21 4.48 -13.16
N GLY A 52 -0.66 5.17 -12.12
CA GLY A 52 -0.85 6.63 -12.15
C GLY A 52 0.48 7.36 -12.25
N ASN A 53 1.48 6.92 -11.49
CA ASN A 53 2.84 7.47 -11.57
C ASN A 53 3.46 7.30 -12.97
N THR A 54 3.33 6.13 -13.58
CA THR A 54 3.81 5.88 -14.95
C THR A 54 3.10 6.80 -15.95
N PHE A 55 1.80 7.02 -15.80
CA PHE A 55 1.06 7.97 -16.63
C PHE A 55 1.57 9.41 -16.43
N PHE A 56 1.79 9.87 -15.20
CA PHE A 56 2.37 11.19 -14.93
C PHE A 56 3.81 11.33 -15.46
N LEU A 57 4.61 10.26 -15.40
CA LEU A 57 5.95 10.26 -15.99
C LEU A 57 5.88 10.46 -17.52
N ALA A 58 4.95 9.77 -18.18
CA ALA A 58 4.71 9.96 -19.61
C ALA A 58 4.25 11.38 -19.92
N LEU A 59 3.29 11.92 -19.16
CA LEU A 59 2.85 13.32 -19.31
C LEU A 59 4.00 14.32 -19.15
N TYR A 60 4.86 14.12 -18.15
CA TYR A 60 6.06 14.94 -17.97
C TYR A 60 6.98 14.87 -19.19
N ALA A 61 7.20 13.68 -19.74
CA ALA A 61 8.05 13.49 -20.92
C ALA A 61 7.49 14.19 -22.17
N PHE A 62 6.16 14.23 -22.33
CA PHE A 62 5.51 14.94 -23.44
C PHE A 62 5.49 16.46 -23.25
N ASN A 63 5.18 16.93 -22.05
CA ASN A 63 5.15 18.35 -21.73
C ASN A 63 5.54 18.57 -20.27
N PRO A 64 6.82 18.89 -19.99
CA PRO A 64 7.32 19.11 -18.64
C PRO A 64 6.57 20.22 -17.89
N GLY A 65 5.97 21.18 -18.59
CA GLY A 65 5.23 22.29 -17.98
C GLY A 65 3.87 21.89 -17.38
N LEU A 66 3.36 20.68 -17.67
CA LEU A 66 2.12 20.19 -17.07
C LEU A 66 2.28 19.78 -15.60
N LEU A 67 3.51 19.54 -15.17
CA LEU A 67 3.85 19.10 -13.82
C LEU A 67 4.98 19.99 -13.28
N GLY A 68 5.18 19.99 -11.96
CA GLY A 68 6.29 20.74 -11.38
C GLY A 68 7.66 20.24 -11.88
N PRO A 69 8.72 21.07 -11.87
CA PRO A 69 10.04 20.72 -12.40
C PRO A 69 10.72 19.53 -11.70
N ARG A 70 10.23 19.16 -10.51
CA ARG A 70 10.73 18.02 -9.71
C ARG A 70 9.85 16.78 -9.80
N ALA A 71 8.72 16.84 -10.50
CA ALA A 71 7.75 15.76 -10.56
C ALA A 71 8.35 14.48 -11.15
N ALA A 72 9.12 14.57 -12.25
CA ALA A 72 9.77 13.40 -12.84
C ALA A 72 10.69 12.68 -11.86
N GLN A 73 11.50 13.43 -11.09
CA GLN A 73 12.39 12.85 -10.09
C GLN A 73 11.60 12.15 -8.98
N ASN A 74 10.58 12.82 -8.43
CA ASN A 74 9.72 12.26 -7.39
C ASN A 74 9.03 10.97 -7.87
N ILE A 75 8.48 10.98 -9.08
CA ILE A 75 7.81 9.85 -9.71
C ILE A 75 8.76 8.67 -9.91
N LEU A 76 9.96 8.93 -10.45
CA LEU A 76 10.98 7.89 -10.67
C LEU A 76 11.41 7.25 -9.35
N VAL A 77 11.65 8.04 -8.31
CA VAL A 77 11.97 7.51 -6.97
C VAL A 77 10.84 6.63 -6.45
N SER A 78 9.57 7.04 -6.62
CA SER A 78 8.44 6.21 -6.21
C SER A 78 8.41 4.86 -6.93
N ILE A 79 8.51 4.86 -8.27
CA ILE A 79 8.46 3.63 -9.07
C ILE A 79 9.61 2.69 -8.70
N VAL A 80 10.84 3.21 -8.61
CA VAL A 80 12.03 2.41 -8.30
C VAL A 80 11.96 1.86 -6.87
N SER A 81 11.64 2.70 -5.87
CA SER A 81 11.52 2.26 -4.48
C SER A 81 10.39 1.26 -4.28
N PHE A 82 9.26 1.43 -5.00
CA PHE A 82 8.16 0.47 -4.98
C PHE A 82 8.58 -0.87 -5.59
N PHE A 83 9.28 -0.87 -6.72
CA PHE A 83 9.75 -2.09 -7.36
C PHE A 83 10.77 -2.84 -6.48
N LEU A 84 11.76 -2.13 -5.94
CA LEU A 84 12.76 -2.70 -5.03
C LEU A 84 12.11 -3.23 -3.74
N GLY A 85 11.14 -2.49 -3.20
CA GLY A 85 10.36 -2.94 -2.05
C GLY A 85 9.54 -4.18 -2.35
N GLY A 86 8.87 -4.23 -3.51
CA GLY A 86 8.10 -5.39 -3.93
C GLY A 86 8.99 -6.62 -4.07
N ALA A 87 10.13 -6.47 -4.75
CA ALA A 87 11.13 -7.51 -4.86
C ALA A 87 11.60 -7.98 -3.47
N PHE A 88 11.99 -7.06 -2.59
CA PHE A 88 12.40 -7.38 -1.22
C PHE A 88 11.32 -8.21 -0.50
N HIS A 89 10.12 -7.66 -0.35
CA HIS A 89 9.03 -8.31 0.38
C HIS A 89 8.65 -9.67 -0.21
N SER A 90 8.57 -9.79 -1.53
CA SER A 90 8.22 -11.04 -2.20
C SER A 90 9.28 -12.14 -2.01
N HIS A 91 10.57 -11.84 -2.09
CA HIS A 91 11.63 -12.84 -1.91
C HIS A 91 11.66 -13.37 -0.47
N PHE A 92 11.47 -12.51 0.53
CA PHE A 92 11.40 -12.95 1.92
C PHE A 92 10.11 -13.74 2.21
N ALA A 93 8.97 -13.33 1.64
CA ALA A 93 7.70 -14.03 1.79
C ALA A 93 7.77 -15.47 1.22
N GLN A 94 8.48 -15.67 0.09
CA GLN A 94 8.70 -17.01 -0.47
C GLN A 94 9.51 -17.92 0.46
N ARG A 95 10.52 -17.39 1.17
CA ARG A 95 11.37 -18.18 2.08
C ARG A 95 10.70 -18.52 3.41
N ARG A 96 9.85 -17.62 3.93
CA ARG A 96 9.24 -17.74 5.28
C ARG A 96 7.80 -18.28 5.27
N GLY A 97 7.18 -18.35 4.11
CA GLY A 97 5.77 -18.68 3.93
C GLY A 97 4.91 -17.41 3.87
N GLN A 98 4.16 -17.25 2.77
CA GLN A 98 3.39 -16.04 2.47
C GLN A 98 2.25 -15.74 3.46
N ARG A 99 1.83 -16.74 4.24
CA ARG A 99 0.72 -16.66 5.20
C ARG A 99 1.14 -16.82 6.65
N CYS A 100 2.43 -17.06 6.88
CA CYS A 100 3.01 -17.27 8.19
C CYS A 100 2.79 -16.03 9.07
N ARG A 101 2.18 -16.21 10.25
CA ARG A 101 1.87 -15.13 11.20
C ARG A 101 3.08 -14.27 11.56
N GLY A 102 4.19 -14.92 11.88
CA GLY A 102 5.42 -14.24 12.26
C GLY A 102 5.99 -13.39 11.14
N TRP A 103 5.89 -13.86 9.89
CA TRP A 103 6.26 -13.07 8.73
C TRP A 103 5.35 -11.85 8.58
N LEU A 104 4.03 -12.04 8.55
CA LEU A 104 3.07 -10.94 8.41
C LEU A 104 3.21 -9.88 9.51
N LEU A 105 3.42 -10.29 10.76
CA LEU A 105 3.67 -9.37 11.87
C LEU A 105 4.98 -8.61 11.69
N ALA A 106 6.08 -9.30 11.37
CA ALA A 106 7.37 -8.66 11.14
C ALA A 106 7.32 -7.66 9.98
N THR A 107 6.64 -8.00 8.88
CA THR A 107 6.51 -7.11 7.74
C THR A 107 5.62 -5.91 8.04
N ASN A 108 4.53 -6.07 8.79
CA ASN A 108 3.70 -4.95 9.23
C ASN A 108 4.49 -4.01 10.16
N LEU A 109 5.23 -4.55 11.13
CA LEU A 109 6.08 -3.74 12.02
C LEU A 109 7.15 -2.98 11.24
N PHE A 110 7.79 -3.64 10.28
CA PHE A 110 8.79 -3.00 9.42
C PHE A 110 8.17 -1.87 8.58
N GLN A 111 7.01 -2.10 7.96
CA GLN A 111 6.27 -1.05 7.23
C GLN A 111 5.89 0.13 8.13
N THR A 112 5.43 -0.13 9.35
CA THR A 112 5.14 0.93 10.33
C THR A 112 6.37 1.78 10.62
N LEU A 113 7.55 1.17 10.80
CA LEU A 113 8.80 1.91 11.01
C LEU A 113 9.16 2.77 9.79
N LEU A 114 8.94 2.29 8.57
CA LEU A 114 9.17 3.06 7.34
C LEU A 114 8.22 4.27 7.26
N VAL A 115 6.94 4.10 7.59
CA VAL A 115 5.94 5.19 7.61
C VAL A 115 6.29 6.23 8.68
N LEU A 116 6.69 5.80 9.87
CA LEU A 116 7.17 6.71 10.92
C LEU A 116 8.43 7.46 10.48
N GLY A 117 9.38 6.79 9.83
CA GLY A 117 10.54 7.42 9.23
C GLY A 117 10.14 8.47 8.20
N ALA A 118 9.19 8.15 7.31
CA ALA A 118 8.68 9.07 6.30
C ALA A 118 8.02 10.32 6.93
N ALA A 119 7.31 10.16 8.05
CA ALA A 119 6.73 11.27 8.81
C ALA A 119 7.83 12.19 9.39
N VAL A 120 8.94 11.62 9.89
CA VAL A 120 10.09 12.41 10.36
C VAL A 120 10.73 13.20 9.21
N PHE A 121 10.93 12.58 8.04
CA PHE A 121 11.44 13.28 6.86
C PHE A 121 10.48 14.38 6.40
N CYS A 122 9.17 14.10 6.39
CA CYS A 122 8.14 15.07 6.03
C CYS A 122 8.18 16.29 6.98
N TYR A 123 8.25 16.05 8.28
CA TYR A 123 8.36 17.12 9.29
C TYR A 123 9.61 17.98 9.10
N ARG A 124 10.75 17.37 8.75
CA ARG A 124 11.99 18.09 8.46
C ARG A 124 11.97 18.86 7.13
N SER A 125 11.11 18.49 6.19
CA SER A 125 11.00 19.14 4.88
C SER A 125 10.20 20.46 4.90
N VAL A 126 9.52 20.77 6.01
CA VAL A 126 8.63 21.94 6.15
C VAL A 126 9.32 23.30 5.87
N PRO A 127 10.64 23.52 6.09
CA PRO A 127 11.31 24.74 5.66
C PRO A 127 11.85 24.72 4.22
N GLU A 128 12.12 23.54 3.65
CA GLU A 128 12.77 23.41 2.35
C GLU A 128 11.76 23.14 1.24
N THR A 129 11.42 24.19 0.49
CA THR A 129 10.80 24.12 -0.86
C THR A 129 9.78 22.99 -1.02
N TYR A 130 8.51 23.25 -0.67
CA TYR A 130 7.36 22.35 -0.90
C TYR A 130 7.56 21.42 -2.11
N GLY A 131 7.69 20.12 -1.83
CA GLY A 131 7.74 19.09 -2.87
C GLY A 131 9.13 18.72 -3.42
N GLY A 132 10.24 19.16 -2.81
CA GLY A 132 11.57 18.65 -3.20
C GLY A 132 12.65 18.67 -2.11
N GLY A 133 13.88 18.35 -2.51
CA GLY A 133 15.00 18.14 -1.60
C GLY A 133 15.12 16.68 -1.13
N SER A 134 16.21 16.36 -0.43
CA SER A 134 16.52 14.99 0.01
C SER A 134 15.46 14.42 0.96
N ALA A 135 14.84 15.28 1.77
CA ALA A 135 13.78 14.88 2.69
C ALA A 135 12.50 14.43 1.96
N ALA A 136 12.08 15.15 0.91
CA ALA A 136 10.95 14.76 0.07
C ALA A 136 11.19 13.40 -0.61
N LEU A 137 12.38 13.20 -1.18
CA LEU A 137 12.75 11.93 -1.82
C LEU A 137 12.80 10.79 -0.80
N GLY A 138 13.30 11.06 0.42
CA GLY A 138 13.28 10.11 1.52
C GLY A 138 11.87 9.69 1.91
N THR A 139 10.95 10.65 2.08
CA THR A 139 9.53 10.39 2.35
C THR A 139 8.90 9.53 1.25
N ILE A 140 9.07 9.91 -0.02
CA ILE A 140 8.51 9.17 -1.17
C ILE A 140 9.08 7.75 -1.23
N ALA A 141 10.39 7.59 -1.07
CA ALA A 141 11.06 6.29 -1.13
C ALA A 141 10.55 5.36 -0.02
N LEU A 142 10.50 5.84 1.22
CA LEU A 142 10.04 5.06 2.36
C LEU A 142 8.57 4.63 2.23
N LEU A 143 7.69 5.56 1.85
CA LEU A 143 6.26 5.26 1.67
C LEU A 143 6.04 4.30 0.49
N SER A 144 6.70 4.51 -0.65
CA SER A 144 6.55 3.65 -1.82
C SER A 144 7.08 2.24 -1.54
N PHE A 145 8.20 2.13 -0.83
CA PHE A 145 8.74 0.84 -0.38
C PHE A 145 7.77 0.15 0.59
N ALA A 146 7.23 0.87 1.57
CA ALA A 146 6.26 0.31 2.53
C ALA A 146 4.98 -0.18 1.84
N SER A 147 4.41 0.63 0.94
CA SER A 147 3.19 0.31 0.20
C SER A 147 3.34 -0.94 -0.68
N SER A 148 4.52 -1.16 -1.27
CA SER A 148 4.79 -2.40 -2.01
C SER A 148 4.66 -3.66 -1.14
N GLY A 149 5.08 -3.58 0.14
CA GLY A 149 4.98 -4.67 1.11
C GLY A 149 3.53 -4.96 1.48
N GLN A 150 2.73 -3.92 1.70
CA GLN A 150 1.29 -4.02 1.94
C GLN A 150 0.59 -4.77 0.81
N ILE A 151 0.92 -4.43 -0.44
CA ILE A 151 0.34 -5.04 -1.64
C ILE A 151 0.82 -6.48 -1.79
N ALA A 152 2.12 -6.75 -1.61
CA ALA A 152 2.68 -8.10 -1.68
C ALA A 152 2.08 -9.06 -0.63
N MET A 153 1.79 -8.58 0.58
CA MET A 153 1.08 -9.38 1.59
C MET A 153 -0.37 -9.65 1.20
N SER A 154 -1.04 -8.68 0.58
CA SER A 154 -2.45 -8.82 0.18
C SER A 154 -2.67 -9.96 -0.82
N THR A 155 -1.72 -10.14 -1.76
CA THR A 155 -1.75 -11.17 -2.80
C THR A 155 -1.42 -12.55 -2.25
N GLY A 156 -0.40 -12.69 -1.39
CA GLY A 156 0.02 -13.98 -0.80
C GLY A 156 -1.01 -14.64 0.14
N VAL A 157 -1.82 -13.83 0.82
CA VAL A 157 -2.88 -14.34 1.74
C VAL A 157 -4.10 -14.90 0.99
N GLY A 158 -4.11 -14.84 -0.34
CA GLY A 158 -5.15 -15.49 -1.15
C GLY A 158 -6.53 -14.84 -1.00
N LEU A 159 -6.54 -13.52 -0.78
CA LEU A 159 -7.71 -12.65 -0.87
C LEU A 159 -7.43 -11.57 -1.95
N PRO A 160 -7.31 -11.97 -3.23
CA PRO A 160 -6.99 -11.05 -4.32
C PRO A 160 -8.11 -10.03 -4.58
N GLU A 161 -9.35 -10.35 -4.18
CA GLU A 161 -10.51 -9.45 -4.20
C GLU A 161 -10.40 -8.26 -3.22
N LEU A 162 -9.47 -8.32 -2.28
CA LEU A 162 -9.15 -7.27 -1.31
C LEU A 162 -7.73 -6.75 -1.48
N ASN A 163 -7.25 -6.64 -2.73
CA ASN A 163 -6.02 -5.90 -2.98
C ASN A 163 -6.32 -4.41 -2.78
N THR A 164 -5.76 -3.83 -1.72
CA THR A 164 -6.02 -2.47 -1.21
C THR A 164 -5.69 -1.35 -2.21
N THR A 165 -5.09 -1.68 -3.34
CA THR A 165 -4.70 -0.73 -4.40
C THR A 165 -5.47 -0.89 -5.72
N MET A 166 -6.23 -1.97 -5.88
CA MET A 166 -6.94 -2.27 -7.13
C MET A 166 -8.41 -1.86 -7.07
N ILE A 167 -8.67 -0.59 -6.78
CA ILE A 167 -10.04 -0.03 -6.77
C ILE A 167 -10.73 -0.29 -8.10
N THR A 168 -10.03 -0.09 -9.22
CA THR A 168 -10.55 -0.38 -10.57
C THR A 168 -11.02 -1.83 -10.69
N GLY A 169 -10.23 -2.78 -10.18
CA GLY A 169 -10.60 -4.19 -10.17
C GLY A 169 -11.83 -4.47 -9.31
N ALA A 170 -11.92 -3.85 -8.13
CA ALA A 170 -13.08 -3.99 -7.25
C ALA A 170 -14.36 -3.42 -7.89
N LEU A 171 -14.28 -2.27 -8.55
CA LEU A 171 -15.39 -1.66 -9.29
C LEU A 171 -15.85 -2.56 -10.44
N VAL A 172 -14.93 -3.06 -11.27
CA VAL A 172 -15.27 -3.97 -12.37
C VAL A 172 -15.89 -5.28 -11.85
N GLN A 173 -15.36 -5.84 -10.75
CA GLN A 173 -15.92 -7.04 -10.14
C GLN A 173 -17.30 -6.79 -9.50
N LEU A 174 -17.56 -5.58 -9.00
CA LEU A 174 -18.86 -5.19 -8.47
C LEU A 174 -19.89 -5.06 -9.60
N SER A 175 -19.51 -4.41 -10.70
CA SER A 175 -20.36 -4.24 -11.89
C SER A 175 -20.73 -5.58 -12.54
N ASN A 176 -19.83 -6.57 -12.49
CA ASN A 176 -20.06 -7.90 -13.04
C ASN A 176 -20.66 -8.90 -12.04
N ASP A 177 -21.03 -8.51 -10.82
CA ASP A 177 -21.58 -9.45 -9.83
C ASP A 177 -23.04 -9.79 -10.14
N PRO A 178 -23.37 -11.04 -10.54
CA PRO A 178 -24.75 -11.45 -10.84
C PRO A 178 -25.66 -11.44 -9.60
N ARG A 179 -25.09 -11.36 -8.40
CA ARG A 179 -25.80 -11.27 -7.11
C ARG A 179 -25.66 -9.89 -6.47
N LEU A 180 -25.40 -8.85 -7.27
CA LEU A 180 -25.24 -7.47 -6.80
C LEU A 180 -26.40 -7.01 -5.90
N PHE A 181 -27.65 -7.31 -6.30
CA PHE A 181 -28.85 -6.88 -5.57
C PHE A 181 -29.37 -7.89 -4.54
N ARG A 182 -28.72 -9.05 -4.36
CA ARG A 182 -29.18 -10.04 -3.36
C ARG A 182 -28.77 -9.63 -1.94
N PHE A 183 -29.70 -9.70 -0.99
CA PHE A 183 -29.49 -9.28 0.41
C PHE A 183 -28.23 -9.85 1.08
N HIS A 184 -27.92 -11.12 0.87
CA HIS A 184 -26.74 -11.76 1.43
C HIS A 184 -25.68 -12.03 0.36
N ASN A 185 -24.69 -11.13 0.27
CA ASN A 185 -23.53 -11.28 -0.62
C ASN A 185 -22.28 -10.69 0.05
N PRO A 186 -21.55 -11.47 0.86
CA PRO A 186 -20.36 -11.01 1.57
C PRO A 186 -19.27 -10.48 0.63
N ALA A 187 -19.09 -11.07 -0.55
CA ALA A 187 -18.09 -10.62 -1.52
C ALA A 187 -18.41 -9.21 -2.05
N ARG A 188 -19.68 -8.94 -2.37
CA ARG A 188 -20.15 -7.60 -2.75
C ARG A 188 -19.96 -6.59 -1.62
N THR A 189 -20.32 -6.95 -0.39
CA THR A 189 -20.12 -6.09 0.79
C THR A 189 -18.64 -5.76 0.98
N ARG A 190 -17.75 -6.73 0.86
CA ARG A 190 -16.29 -6.51 0.94
C ARG A 190 -15.77 -5.54 -0.12
N ARG A 191 -16.20 -5.68 -1.38
CA ARG A 191 -15.79 -4.79 -2.49
C ARG A 191 -16.30 -3.36 -2.28
N LEU A 192 -17.54 -3.21 -1.84
CA LEU A 192 -18.12 -1.90 -1.51
C LEU A 192 -17.39 -1.24 -0.34
N LEU A 193 -17.14 -1.98 0.74
CA LEU A 193 -16.40 -1.47 1.89
C LEU A 193 -14.97 -1.08 1.49
N LEU A 194 -14.30 -1.87 0.66
CA LEU A 194 -12.97 -1.54 0.15
C LEU A 194 -12.98 -0.19 -0.59
N TYR A 195 -13.94 0.01 -1.50
CA TYR A 195 -14.10 1.27 -2.22
C TYR A 195 -14.37 2.45 -1.28
N LEU A 196 -15.36 2.30 -0.38
CA LEU A 196 -15.75 3.35 0.55
C LEU A 196 -14.61 3.71 1.51
N SER A 197 -13.92 2.71 2.07
CA SER A 197 -12.76 2.93 2.94
C SER A 197 -11.68 3.74 2.24
N PHE A 198 -11.35 3.40 0.99
CA PHE A 198 -10.39 4.19 0.23
C PHE A 198 -10.90 5.62 -0.02
N PHE A 199 -12.16 5.78 -0.45
CA PHE A 199 -12.72 7.08 -0.81
C PHE A 199 -12.83 8.04 0.39
N THR A 200 -13.12 7.53 1.57
CA THR A 200 -13.26 8.34 2.79
C THR A 200 -11.93 8.70 3.45
N GLY A 201 -10.83 8.04 3.06
CA GLY A 201 -9.49 8.33 3.54
C GLY A 201 -8.78 9.31 2.63
#